data_AF-A0A6J0PI50-F1
#
_entry.id   AF-A0A6J0PI50-F1
#
_cell.length_a   1.000
_cell.length_b   1.000
_cell.length_c   1.000
_cell.angle_alpha   90.00
_cell.angle_beta   90.00
_cell.angle_gamma   90.00
#
_symmetry.space_group_name_H-M   'P 1'
#
loop_
_entity.id
_entity.type
_entity.pdbx_description
1 polymer ?
#
loop_
_entity_poly.entity_id
_entity_poly.type
_entity_poly.pdbx_seq_one_letter_code
_entity_poly.pdbx_strand_id
1 'polypeptide(L)'
;MDSGRVVVVFFFLLSFLCFAFSPVSSRKVSLALYYETLCPYCSDFITNNLVKIFDNGLISIVDLDLVPYGNARLGSNNSIICQHGPNECQLNNIEACAISAWPDVQEHFNFIHCIEHLVMELRYDEWKSCSQQTGLDSTSVLDCYNSGYGEKLELQYAAQTDALQPSHTYVPWVVVDAKPLYDDYRNFEKYICQAYDGEPPKACEGQALTISQETNANQGDQGLASHAKVSSQASCRHDNIVIGKNIIPIFSFSYEK
;
A
#
# COMPACT_ATOMS: atom_id res chain seq x y z
N MET A 1 3.83 -78.31 -33.34
CA MET A 1 4.84 -77.36 -32.83
C MET A 1 4.43 -76.00 -33.36
N ASP A 2 3.55 -75.33 -32.64
CA ASP A 2 2.94 -74.08 -33.06
C ASP A 2 3.56 -72.95 -32.22
N SER A 3 4.30 -72.06 -32.87
CA SER A 3 5.05 -70.97 -32.23
C SER A 3 4.20 -69.70 -32.22
N GLY A 4 3.45 -69.51 -31.13
CA GLY A 4 2.73 -68.27 -30.88
C GLY A 4 3.68 -67.12 -30.59
N ARG A 5 3.73 -66.13 -31.49
CA ARG A 5 4.42 -64.85 -31.27
C ARG A 5 3.59 -63.96 -30.35
N VAL A 6 4.11 -63.67 -29.16
CA VAL A 6 3.53 -62.67 -28.25
C VAL A 6 3.91 -61.28 -28.75
N VAL A 7 2.92 -60.53 -29.24
CA VAL A 7 3.07 -59.11 -29.60
C VAL A 7 2.80 -58.29 -28.35
N VAL A 8 3.85 -57.74 -27.74
CA VAL A 8 3.73 -56.82 -26.59
C VAL A 8 3.48 -55.42 -27.15
N VAL A 9 2.23 -54.95 -27.06
CA VAL A 9 1.85 -53.58 -27.42
C VAL A 9 2.13 -52.67 -26.22
N PHE A 10 3.21 -51.89 -26.29
CA PHE A 10 3.50 -50.84 -25.32
C PHE A 10 2.53 -49.67 -25.54
N PHE A 11 1.49 -49.58 -24.71
CA PHE A 11 0.72 -48.36 -24.57
C PHE A 11 1.61 -47.30 -23.90
N PHE A 12 2.21 -46.42 -24.70
CA PHE A 12 2.75 -45.17 -24.21
C PHE A 12 1.57 -44.33 -23.70
N LEU A 13 1.27 -44.47 -22.41
CA LEU A 13 0.52 -43.47 -21.66
C LEU A 13 1.31 -42.17 -21.81
N LEU A 14 0.87 -41.29 -22.72
CA LEU A 14 1.22 -39.88 -22.62
C LEU A 14 0.68 -39.41 -21.27
N SER A 15 1.53 -39.48 -20.26
CA SER A 15 1.40 -38.71 -19.05
C SER A 15 1.43 -37.25 -19.50
N PHE A 16 0.25 -36.73 -19.84
CA PHE A 16 -0.01 -35.32 -19.84
C PHE A 16 0.18 -34.89 -18.38
N LEU A 17 1.41 -34.53 -18.04
CA LEU A 17 1.69 -33.65 -16.93
C LEU A 17 0.92 -32.36 -17.24
N CYS A 18 -0.35 -32.32 -16.84
CA CYS A 18 -1.02 -31.07 -16.50
C CYS A 18 -0.18 -30.48 -15.38
N PHE A 19 0.84 -29.69 -15.75
CA PHE A 19 1.34 -28.65 -14.89
C PHE A 19 0.12 -27.78 -14.59
N ALA A 20 -0.50 -28.04 -13.44
CA ALA A 20 -1.44 -27.09 -12.87
C ALA A 20 -0.63 -25.82 -12.65
N PHE A 21 -0.73 -24.88 -13.59
CA PHE A 21 -0.33 -23.50 -13.36
C PHE A 21 -1.26 -23.02 -12.24
N SER A 22 -0.82 -23.11 -10.99
CA SER A 22 -1.41 -22.32 -9.94
C SER A 22 -1.33 -20.88 -10.41
N PRO A 23 -2.45 -20.14 -10.49
CA PRO A 23 -2.36 -18.72 -10.79
C PRO A 23 -1.46 -18.11 -9.72
N VAL A 24 -0.36 -17.50 -10.15
CA VAL A 24 0.47 -16.67 -9.27
C VAL A 24 -0.46 -15.54 -8.84
N SER A 25 -0.92 -15.55 -7.58
CA SER A 25 -1.66 -14.43 -7.02
C SER A 25 -0.73 -13.22 -7.10
N SER A 26 -1.10 -12.24 -7.91
CA SER A 26 -0.38 -10.97 -7.98
C SER A 26 -0.36 -10.30 -6.61
N ARG A 27 0.74 -9.63 -6.29
CA ARG A 27 0.90 -8.90 -5.04
C ARG A 27 0.08 -7.61 -5.12
N LYS A 28 -0.70 -7.31 -4.09
CA LYS A 28 -1.36 -6.00 -3.95
C LYS A 28 -0.32 -4.88 -3.88
N VAL A 29 -0.62 -3.76 -4.53
CA VAL A 29 0.21 -2.55 -4.48
C VAL A 29 0.02 -1.88 -3.12
N SER A 30 1.12 -1.62 -2.41
CA SER A 30 1.07 -0.83 -1.17
C SER A 30 0.79 0.64 -1.49
N LEU A 31 -0.23 1.20 -0.84
CA LEU A 31 -0.58 2.61 -0.85
C LEU A 31 -0.61 3.08 0.61
N ALA A 32 0.27 3.99 1.00
CA ALA A 32 0.24 4.61 2.32
C ALA A 32 -0.11 6.10 2.21
N LEU A 33 -1.02 6.56 3.05
CA LEU A 33 -1.35 7.97 3.23
C LEU A 33 -0.96 8.40 4.65
N TYR A 34 -0.01 9.33 4.75
CA TYR A 34 0.33 10.02 5.98
C TYR A 34 -0.38 11.38 5.99
N TYR A 35 -1.19 11.61 7.02
CA TYR A 35 -2.11 12.74 7.07
C TYR A 35 -2.37 13.20 8.51
N GLU A 36 -3.02 14.35 8.65
CA GLU A 36 -3.49 14.89 9.91
C GLU A 36 -4.92 15.41 9.73
N THR A 37 -5.78 15.15 10.71
CA THR A 37 -7.24 15.27 10.60
C THR A 37 -7.76 16.68 10.40
N LEU A 38 -7.04 17.73 10.81
CA LEU A 38 -7.48 19.12 10.62
C LEU A 38 -6.72 19.85 9.50
N CYS A 39 -5.96 19.12 8.67
CA CYS A 39 -5.37 19.68 7.46
C CYS A 39 -6.38 19.67 6.29
N PRO A 40 -6.80 20.84 5.75
CA PRO A 40 -7.79 20.89 4.68
C PRO A 40 -7.39 20.12 3.41
N TYR A 41 -6.10 20.01 3.10
CA TYR A 41 -5.62 19.25 1.95
C TYR A 41 -5.68 17.73 2.18
N CYS A 42 -5.52 17.28 3.43
CA CYS A 42 -5.69 15.88 3.82
C CYS A 42 -7.16 15.49 3.72
N SER A 43 -8.05 16.29 4.33
CA SER A 43 -9.49 16.07 4.30
C SER A 43 -10.04 16.10 2.87
N ASP A 44 -9.63 17.07 2.05
CA ASP A 44 -9.97 17.12 0.60
C ASP A 44 -9.51 15.84 -0.13
N PHE A 45 -8.28 15.41 0.11
CA PHE A 45 -7.76 14.22 -0.55
C PHE A 45 -8.53 12.96 -0.15
N ILE A 46 -8.80 12.76 1.14
CA ILE A 46 -9.56 11.60 1.64
C ILE A 46 -10.98 11.60 1.06
N THR A 47 -11.66 12.75 1.13
CA THR A 47 -13.08 12.87 0.80
C THR A 47 -13.36 12.89 -0.70
N ASN A 48 -12.46 13.43 -1.52
CA ASN A 48 -12.70 13.66 -2.96
C ASN A 48 -11.77 12.86 -3.89
N ASN A 49 -10.63 12.37 -3.42
CA ASN A 49 -9.67 11.62 -4.23
C ASN A 49 -9.58 10.15 -3.80
N LEU A 50 -9.19 9.88 -2.56
CA LEU A 50 -8.93 8.53 -2.07
C LEU A 50 -10.18 7.65 -2.08
N VAL A 51 -11.34 8.18 -1.73
CA VAL A 51 -12.62 7.44 -1.72
C VAL A 51 -12.93 6.71 -3.04
N LYS A 52 -12.45 7.25 -4.17
CA LYS A 52 -12.72 6.70 -5.51
C LYS A 52 -12.23 5.26 -5.68
N ILE A 53 -11.19 4.85 -4.95
CA ILE A 53 -10.64 3.49 -5.08
C ILE A 53 -11.63 2.41 -4.66
N PHE A 54 -12.59 2.75 -3.78
CA PHE A 54 -13.62 1.84 -3.31
C PHE A 54 -14.72 1.60 -4.36
N ASP A 55 -14.91 2.55 -5.28
CA ASP A 55 -15.96 2.48 -6.30
C ASP A 55 -15.43 2.03 -7.68
N ASN A 56 -14.16 2.30 -7.97
CA ASN A 56 -13.58 2.05 -9.30
C ASN A 56 -12.86 0.68 -9.42
N GLY A 57 -12.84 -0.10 -8.34
CA GLY A 57 -12.24 -1.45 -8.29
C GLY A 57 -10.76 -1.48 -7.95
N LEU A 58 -10.08 -0.33 -7.79
CA LEU A 58 -8.67 -0.29 -7.39
C LEU A 58 -8.43 -0.88 -5.99
N ILE A 59 -9.39 -0.77 -5.07
CA ILE A 59 -9.26 -1.34 -3.72
C ILE A 59 -8.97 -2.86 -3.73
N SER A 60 -9.40 -3.57 -4.78
CA SER A 60 -9.14 -5.01 -4.94
C SER A 60 -7.65 -5.34 -5.13
N ILE A 61 -6.87 -4.40 -5.67
CA ILE A 61 -5.45 -4.57 -5.98
C ILE A 61 -4.55 -3.73 -5.07
N VAL A 62 -5.12 -3.01 -4.09
CA VAL A 62 -4.40 -2.13 -3.17
C VAL A 62 -4.37 -2.72 -1.75
N ASP A 63 -3.24 -2.53 -1.10
CA ASP A 63 -3.06 -2.65 0.35
C ASP A 63 -2.94 -1.22 0.90
N LEU A 64 -4.05 -0.69 1.44
CA LEU A 64 -4.16 0.70 1.89
C LEU A 64 -3.76 0.81 3.36
N ASP A 65 -2.79 1.66 3.64
CA ASP A 65 -2.35 2.05 4.98
C ASP A 65 -2.68 3.52 5.23
N LEU A 66 -3.36 3.79 6.35
CA LEU A 66 -3.75 5.13 6.79
C LEU A 66 -2.97 5.45 8.07
N VAL A 67 -2.23 6.55 8.05
CA VAL A 67 -1.32 6.95 9.13
C VAL A 67 -1.72 8.34 9.64
N PRO A 68 -2.70 8.44 10.58
CA PRO A 68 -3.12 9.69 11.18
C PRO A 68 -2.09 10.16 12.21
N TYR A 69 -1.18 11.04 11.79
CA TYR A 69 -0.16 11.67 12.63
C TYR A 69 0.35 12.96 11.96
N GLY A 70 0.75 12.83 10.70
CA GLY A 70 1.17 13.94 9.84
C GLY A 70 2.34 14.72 10.41
N ASN A 71 2.16 16.03 10.57
CA ASN A 71 3.20 16.93 11.07
C ASN A 71 3.15 17.09 12.60
N ALA A 72 2.43 16.24 13.31
CA ALA A 72 2.50 16.19 14.76
C ALA A 72 3.95 15.91 15.21
N ARG A 73 4.26 16.31 16.44
CA ARG A 73 5.59 16.13 17.03
C ARG A 73 5.50 15.61 18.45
N LEU A 74 6.52 14.88 18.86
CA LEU A 74 6.68 14.48 20.26
C LEU A 74 7.26 15.63 21.09
N GLY A 75 6.51 16.02 22.11
CA GLY A 75 6.95 16.93 23.17
C GLY A 75 7.62 16.20 24.33
N SER A 76 7.72 16.89 25.47
CA SER A 76 8.22 16.28 26.72
C SER A 76 7.31 15.15 27.19
N ASN A 77 7.90 14.07 27.71
CA ASN A 77 7.17 12.88 28.20
C ASN A 77 6.28 12.22 27.14
N ASN A 78 6.71 12.23 25.88
CA ASN A 78 5.98 11.64 24.74
C ASN A 78 4.60 12.27 24.47
N SER A 79 4.33 13.48 24.99
CA SER A 79 3.09 14.19 24.67
C SER A 79 3.03 14.52 23.18
N ILE A 80 1.96 14.17 22.49
CA ILE A 80 1.78 14.50 21.08
C ILE A 80 1.29 15.95 20.95
N ILE A 81 1.96 16.72 20.09
CA ILE A 81 1.64 18.12 19.81
C ILE A 81 1.34 18.24 18.32
N CYS A 82 0.08 18.54 17.99
CA CYS A 82 -0.39 18.65 16.61
C CYS A 82 -0.44 20.13 16.16
N GLN A 83 -0.34 20.38 14.85
CA GLN A 83 -0.22 21.73 14.29
C GLN A 83 -1.50 22.54 14.45
N HIS A 84 -2.65 21.88 14.35
CA HIS A 84 -3.98 22.50 14.45
C HIS A 84 -4.59 22.39 15.86
N GLY A 85 -3.75 22.09 16.86
CA GLY A 85 -4.14 22.11 18.28
C GLY A 85 -4.74 20.79 18.78
N PRO A 86 -5.38 20.81 19.97
CA PRO A 86 -5.77 19.58 20.66
C PRO A 86 -6.90 18.81 19.98
N ASN A 87 -7.75 19.47 19.20
CA ASN A 87 -8.82 18.79 18.46
C ASN A 87 -8.27 17.90 17.35
N GLU A 88 -7.19 18.32 16.69
CA GLU A 88 -6.48 17.47 15.72
C GLU A 88 -5.87 16.25 16.39
N CYS A 89 -5.17 16.42 17.52
CA CYS A 89 -4.64 15.28 18.25
C CYS A 89 -5.75 14.32 18.70
N GLN A 90 -6.88 14.86 19.15
CA GLN A 90 -8.03 14.05 19.52
C GLN A 90 -8.54 13.23 18.32
N LEU A 91 -8.72 13.84 17.16
CA LEU A 91 -9.26 13.17 15.99
C LEU A 91 -8.25 12.18 15.38
N ASN A 92 -6.95 12.51 15.35
CA ASN A 92 -5.90 11.56 14.97
C ASN A 92 -5.96 10.30 15.85
N ASN A 93 -6.14 10.46 17.17
CA ASN A 93 -6.28 9.36 18.12
C ASN A 93 -7.55 8.52 17.86
N ILE A 94 -8.68 9.18 17.59
CA ILE A 94 -9.95 8.51 17.26
C ILE A 94 -9.82 7.70 15.98
N GLU A 95 -9.19 8.24 14.94
CA GLU A 95 -9.00 7.53 13.68
C GLU A 95 -7.98 6.39 13.80
N ALA A 96 -6.90 6.57 14.58
CA ALA A 96 -6.00 5.50 14.94
C ALA A 96 -6.74 4.34 15.65
N CYS A 97 -7.63 4.68 16.57
CA CYS A 97 -8.49 3.71 17.24
C CYS A 97 -9.47 3.02 16.29
N ALA A 98 -10.06 3.74 15.33
CA ALA A 98 -10.92 3.16 14.30
C ALA A 98 -10.18 2.13 13.44
N ILE A 99 -8.97 2.46 12.98
CA ILE A 99 -8.10 1.55 12.20
C ILE A 99 -7.76 0.30 13.01
N SER A 100 -7.42 0.46 14.30
CA SER A 100 -7.11 -0.68 15.16
C SER A 100 -8.34 -1.53 15.52
N ALA A 101 -9.53 -0.92 15.62
CA ALA A 101 -10.74 -1.59 16.06
C ALA A 101 -11.44 -2.35 14.93
N TRP A 102 -11.33 -1.87 13.69
CA TRP A 102 -12.00 -2.43 12.52
C TRP A 102 -10.97 -2.82 11.46
N PRO A 103 -10.50 -4.08 11.44
CA PRO A 103 -9.50 -4.54 10.49
C PRO A 103 -9.96 -4.54 9.02
N ASP A 104 -11.27 -4.46 8.77
CA ASP A 104 -11.80 -4.26 7.43
C ASP A 104 -11.55 -2.81 7.00
N VAL A 105 -10.79 -2.65 5.91
CA VAL A 105 -10.43 -1.35 5.35
C VAL A 105 -11.63 -0.50 4.96
N GLN A 106 -12.70 -1.12 4.48
CA GLN A 106 -13.90 -0.41 4.09
C GLN A 106 -14.65 0.11 5.33
N GLU A 107 -14.69 -0.66 6.42
CA GLU A 107 -15.34 -0.21 7.66
C GLU A 107 -14.64 1.00 8.27
N HIS A 108 -13.33 0.92 8.55
CA HIS A 108 -12.64 2.07 9.14
C HIS A 108 -12.53 3.26 8.18
N PHE A 109 -12.35 3.02 6.88
CA PHE A 109 -12.30 4.12 5.92
C PHE A 109 -13.62 4.87 5.84
N ASN A 110 -14.78 4.19 5.86
CA ASN A 110 -16.08 4.87 5.84
C ASN A 110 -16.27 5.81 7.05
N PHE A 111 -15.77 5.40 8.22
CA PHE A 111 -15.83 6.24 9.41
C PHE A 111 -14.88 7.45 9.31
N ILE A 112 -13.63 7.23 8.89
CA ILE A 112 -12.64 8.29 8.66
C ILE A 112 -13.13 9.28 7.60
N HIS A 113 -13.65 8.79 6.47
CA HIS A 113 -14.23 9.61 5.41
C HIS A 113 -15.33 10.53 5.93
N CYS A 114 -16.22 10.00 6.79
CA CYS A 114 -17.25 10.82 7.43
C CYS A 114 -16.66 11.91 8.35
N ILE A 115 -15.65 11.58 9.16
CA ILE A 115 -14.99 12.56 10.04
C ILE A 115 -14.34 13.66 9.20
N GLU A 116 -13.55 13.28 8.21
CA GLU A 116 -12.85 14.20 7.30
C GLU A 116 -13.83 15.07 6.49
N HIS A 117 -15.02 14.54 6.18
CA HIS A 117 -16.10 15.34 5.60
C HIS A 117 -16.61 16.40 6.57
N LEU A 118 -16.84 16.05 7.84
CA LEU A 118 -17.22 17.02 8.88
C LEU A 118 -16.12 18.07 9.12
N VAL A 119 -14.84 17.70 9.00
CA VAL A 119 -13.72 18.66 9.06
C VAL A 119 -13.84 19.70 7.95
N MET A 120 -14.10 19.27 6.71
CA MET A 120 -14.30 20.17 5.57
C MET A 120 -15.50 21.11 5.75
N GLU A 121 -16.51 20.68 6.50
CA GLU A 121 -17.68 21.50 6.85
C GLU A 121 -17.51 22.35 8.12
N LEU A 122 -16.34 22.29 8.79
CA LEU A 122 -16.08 22.93 10.07
C LEU A 122 -17.01 22.46 11.21
N ARG A 123 -17.42 21.19 11.15
CA ARG A 123 -18.34 20.50 12.09
C ARG A 123 -17.66 19.31 12.77
N TYR A 124 -16.34 19.33 12.89
CA TYR A 124 -15.53 18.20 13.38
C TYR A 124 -15.82 17.80 14.83
N ASP A 125 -16.47 18.66 15.62
CA ASP A 125 -16.98 18.34 16.96
C ASP A 125 -18.16 17.33 16.93
N GLU A 126 -18.81 17.20 15.77
CA GLU A 126 -19.90 16.25 15.53
C GLU A 126 -19.41 14.85 15.11
N TRP A 127 -18.10 14.54 15.19
CA TRP A 127 -17.51 13.28 14.71
C TRP A 127 -18.22 12.02 15.21
N LYS A 128 -18.79 12.04 16.43
CA LYS A 128 -19.56 10.92 16.99
C LYS A 128 -20.80 10.56 16.17
N SER A 129 -21.32 11.49 15.39
CA SER A 129 -22.44 11.22 14.47
C SER A 129 -22.04 10.24 13.38
N CYS A 130 -20.76 10.12 13.04
CA CYS A 130 -20.28 9.23 11.99
C CYS A 130 -20.57 7.76 12.29
N SER A 131 -20.57 7.33 13.56
CA SER A 131 -20.95 5.94 13.92
C SER A 131 -22.39 5.64 13.50
N GLN A 132 -23.31 6.60 13.67
CA GLN A 132 -24.71 6.44 13.28
C GLN A 132 -24.87 6.47 11.76
N GLN A 133 -24.10 7.34 11.07
CA GLN A 133 -24.15 7.47 9.62
C GLN A 133 -23.62 6.22 8.91
N THR A 134 -22.57 5.59 9.45
CA THR A 134 -21.98 4.36 8.88
C THR A 134 -22.67 3.09 9.39
N GLY A 135 -23.43 3.18 10.48
CA GLY A 135 -24.03 2.01 11.15
C GLY A 135 -23.03 1.14 11.91
N LEU A 136 -21.80 1.64 12.13
CA LEU A 136 -20.74 0.94 12.84
C LEU A 136 -20.88 1.14 14.36
N ASP A 137 -20.66 0.06 15.12
CA ASP A 137 -20.57 0.14 16.57
C ASP A 137 -19.21 0.71 17.00
N SER A 138 -19.22 1.97 17.45
CA SER A 138 -18.01 2.66 17.92
C SER A 138 -17.60 2.34 19.35
N THR A 139 -18.21 1.33 20.00
CA THR A 139 -17.84 0.95 21.39
C THR A 139 -16.36 0.62 21.49
N SER A 140 -15.82 -0.19 20.58
CA SER A 140 -14.39 -0.54 20.53
C SER A 140 -13.47 0.66 20.29
N VAL A 141 -13.89 1.61 19.44
CA VAL A 141 -13.16 2.86 19.18
C VAL A 141 -13.10 3.72 20.44
N LEU A 142 -14.24 3.88 21.13
CA LEU A 142 -14.34 4.64 22.36
C LEU A 142 -13.55 3.99 23.51
N ASP A 143 -13.57 2.67 23.62
CA ASP A 143 -12.77 1.93 24.61
C ASP A 143 -11.27 2.09 24.35
N CYS A 144 -10.84 2.04 23.08
CA CYS A 144 -9.47 2.31 22.67
C CYS A 144 -9.02 3.73 23.08
N TYR A 145 -9.85 4.73 22.78
CA TYR A 145 -9.58 6.13 23.11
C TYR A 145 -9.52 6.35 24.64
N ASN A 146 -10.56 5.91 25.37
CA ASN A 146 -10.70 6.14 26.80
C ASN A 146 -9.66 5.37 27.64
N SER A 147 -9.16 4.24 27.16
CA SER A 147 -8.12 3.47 27.84
C SER A 147 -6.70 4.06 27.69
N GLY A 148 -6.53 5.06 26.83
CA GLY A 148 -5.21 5.57 26.43
C GLY A 148 -4.46 4.62 25.49
N TYR A 149 -5.12 3.60 24.94
CA TYR A 149 -4.51 2.74 23.92
C TYR A 149 -4.25 3.51 22.62
N GLY A 150 -5.14 4.42 22.25
CA GLY A 150 -4.95 5.27 21.07
C GLY A 150 -3.68 6.12 21.12
N GLU A 151 -3.25 6.60 22.30
CA GLU A 151 -1.97 7.32 22.42
C GLU A 151 -0.78 6.41 22.07
N LYS A 152 -0.84 5.11 22.40
CA LYS A 152 0.19 4.14 22.02
C LYS A 152 0.21 3.90 20.51
N LEU A 153 -0.96 3.89 19.87
CA LEU A 153 -1.07 3.78 18.41
C LEU A 153 -0.47 5.01 17.74
N GLU A 154 -0.77 6.22 18.22
CA GLU A 154 -0.18 7.44 17.68
C GLU A 154 1.34 7.50 17.86
N LEU A 155 1.89 6.96 18.96
CA LEU A 155 3.36 6.81 19.11
C LEU A 155 3.96 5.83 18.09
N GLN A 156 3.22 4.80 17.67
CA GLN A 156 3.64 3.91 16.59
C GLN A 156 3.60 4.63 15.24
N TYR A 157 2.54 5.41 14.98
CA TYR A 157 2.45 6.22 13.77
C TYR A 157 3.48 7.33 13.73
N ALA A 158 3.87 7.91 14.88
CA ALA A 158 5.00 8.82 14.98
C ALA A 158 6.30 8.14 14.50
N ALA A 159 6.60 6.97 15.05
CA ALA A 159 7.78 6.20 14.66
C ALA A 159 7.76 5.79 13.18
N GLN A 160 6.60 5.41 12.65
CA GLN A 160 6.42 5.08 11.24
C GLN A 160 6.65 6.30 10.33
N THR A 161 6.09 7.45 10.71
CA THR A 161 6.22 8.70 9.97
C THR A 161 7.66 9.23 9.99
N ASP A 162 8.34 9.15 11.14
CA ASP A 162 9.74 9.54 11.31
C ASP A 162 10.71 8.63 10.51
N ALA A 163 10.31 7.38 10.26
CA ALA A 163 11.10 6.42 9.50
C ALA A 163 11.03 6.63 7.97
N LEU A 164 10.17 7.54 7.48
CA LEU A 164 10.05 7.84 6.05
C LEU A 164 11.40 8.26 5.45
N GLN A 165 11.72 7.69 4.28
CA GLN A 165 12.92 8.02 3.50
C GLN A 165 12.54 8.31 2.04
N PRO A 166 12.67 9.56 1.57
CA PRO A 166 13.00 10.75 2.36
C PRO A 166 11.91 11.10 3.39
N SER A 167 12.28 11.87 4.41
CA SER A 167 11.30 12.42 5.35
C SER A 167 10.25 13.25 4.60
N HIS A 168 8.99 13.14 5.00
CA HIS A 168 7.93 13.97 4.45
C HIS A 168 8.20 15.45 4.71
N THR A 169 7.80 16.31 3.77
CA THR A 169 7.99 17.77 3.88
C THR A 169 6.67 18.54 4.01
N TYR A 170 5.55 17.83 3.90
CA TYR A 170 4.18 18.34 4.01
C TYR A 170 3.23 17.14 4.13
N VAL A 171 1.95 17.44 4.34
CA VAL A 171 0.84 16.47 4.26
C VAL A 171 -0.27 17.02 3.36
N PRO A 172 -1.06 16.17 2.67
CA PRO A 172 -0.96 14.71 2.66
C PRO A 172 0.32 14.21 1.99
N TRP A 173 0.94 13.18 2.57
CA TRP A 173 2.11 12.53 2.00
C TRP A 173 1.72 11.13 1.53
N VAL A 174 1.68 10.94 0.21
CA VAL A 174 1.22 9.69 -0.43
C VAL A 174 2.42 8.92 -0.95
N VAL A 175 2.47 7.64 -0.58
CA VAL A 175 3.52 6.69 -0.98
C VAL A 175 2.89 5.51 -1.69
N VAL A 176 3.32 5.22 -2.91
CA VAL A 176 2.91 4.04 -3.68
C VAL A 176 4.13 3.15 -3.89
N ASP A 177 4.07 1.91 -3.41
CA ASP A 177 5.15 0.91 -3.48
C ASP A 177 6.53 1.51 -3.09
N ALA A 178 6.56 2.09 -1.88
CA ALA A 178 7.71 2.79 -1.28
C ALA A 178 8.21 4.04 -2.03
N LYS A 179 7.47 4.55 -3.04
CA LYS A 179 7.81 5.78 -3.77
C LYS A 179 6.89 6.91 -3.36
N PRO A 180 7.39 7.99 -2.72
CA PRO A 180 6.59 9.18 -2.48
C PRO A 180 6.23 9.85 -3.80
N LEU A 181 4.98 10.32 -3.93
CA LEU A 181 4.46 10.92 -5.16
C LEU A 181 4.68 12.43 -5.27
N TYR A 182 5.12 13.06 -4.18
CA TYR A 182 5.31 14.50 -4.07
C TYR A 182 4.06 15.29 -4.54
N ASP A 183 4.24 16.29 -5.42
CA ASP A 183 3.15 17.14 -5.91
C ASP A 183 2.15 16.37 -6.80
N ASP A 184 2.53 15.18 -7.29
CA ASP A 184 1.69 14.33 -8.14
C ASP A 184 0.78 13.39 -7.33
N TYR A 185 0.67 13.58 -6.01
CA TYR A 185 -0.09 12.70 -5.12
C TYR A 185 -1.57 12.52 -5.52
N ARG A 186 -2.18 13.52 -6.17
CA ARG A 186 -3.56 13.42 -6.68
C ARG A 186 -3.72 12.42 -7.83
N ASN A 187 -2.62 12.05 -8.49
CA ASN A 187 -2.57 11.06 -9.57
C ASN A 187 -2.18 9.66 -9.09
N PHE A 188 -2.26 9.37 -7.78
CA PHE A 188 -1.88 8.08 -7.18
C PHE A 188 -2.47 6.84 -7.87
N GLU A 189 -3.69 6.91 -8.41
CA GLU A 189 -4.32 5.82 -9.19
C GLU A 189 -3.44 5.37 -10.37
N LYS A 190 -2.83 6.33 -11.08
CA LYS A 190 -1.89 6.06 -12.18
C LYS A 190 -0.70 5.24 -11.71
N TYR A 191 -0.14 5.61 -10.55
CA TYR A 191 1.02 4.92 -9.97
C TYR A 191 0.68 3.52 -9.49
N ILE A 192 -0.52 3.33 -8.93
CA ILE A 192 -1.03 2.00 -8.56
C ILE A 192 -1.11 1.12 -9.80
N CYS A 193 -1.75 1.61 -10.86
CA CYS A 193 -1.88 0.87 -12.10
C CYS A 193 -0.55 0.55 -12.77
N GLN A 194 0.46 1.42 -12.64
CA GLN A 194 1.82 1.17 -13.14
C GLN A 194 2.60 0.17 -12.29
N ALA A 195 2.35 0.10 -10.99
CA ALA A 195 3.05 -0.79 -10.07
C ALA A 195 2.45 -2.20 -10.01
N TYR A 196 1.17 -2.36 -10.37
CA TYR A 196 0.49 -3.64 -10.31
C TYR A 196 0.93 -4.58 -11.44
N ASP A 197 1.32 -5.81 -11.09
CA ASP A 197 1.85 -6.82 -12.02
C ASP A 197 0.83 -7.89 -12.45
N GLY A 198 -0.40 -7.81 -11.92
CA GLY A 198 -1.52 -8.67 -12.28
C GLY A 198 -2.38 -8.13 -13.41
N GLU A 199 -3.56 -8.73 -13.62
CA GLU A 199 -4.56 -8.22 -14.55
C GLU A 199 -5.22 -6.96 -13.95
N PRO A 200 -4.96 -5.76 -14.50
CA PRO A 200 -5.39 -4.53 -13.87
C PRO A 200 -6.91 -4.34 -13.98
N PRO A 201 -7.58 -3.76 -12.98
CA PRO A 201 -9.00 -3.45 -13.05
C PRO A 201 -9.28 -2.40 -14.11
N LYS A 202 -10.55 -2.26 -14.49
CA LYS A 202 -11.02 -1.30 -15.49
C LYS A 202 -10.57 0.14 -15.21
N ALA A 203 -10.41 0.54 -13.95
CA ALA A 203 -9.90 1.86 -13.57
C ALA A 203 -8.51 2.19 -14.15
N CYS A 204 -7.72 1.17 -14.48
CA CYS A 204 -6.41 1.33 -15.11
C CYS A 204 -6.47 1.45 -16.64
N GLU A 205 -7.63 1.22 -17.27
CA GLU A 205 -7.81 1.39 -18.70
C GLU A 205 -7.60 2.87 -19.09
N GLY A 206 -6.81 3.13 -20.14
CA GLY A 206 -6.48 4.48 -20.59
C GLY A 206 -5.25 5.11 -19.94
N GLN A 207 -4.81 4.63 -18.76
CA GLN A 207 -3.57 5.09 -18.12
C GLN A 207 -2.32 4.39 -18.70
N ALA A 208 -2.50 3.21 -19.30
CA ALA A 208 -1.47 2.48 -20.05
C ALA A 208 -1.06 3.16 -21.37
N LEU A 209 -1.87 4.09 -21.90
CA LEU A 209 -1.65 4.71 -23.22
C LEU A 209 -0.63 5.87 -23.22
N THR A 210 -0.24 6.38 -22.05
CA THR A 210 0.83 7.39 -21.95
C THR A 210 2.22 6.83 -22.26
N ILE A 211 2.40 5.50 -22.20
CA ILE A 211 3.68 4.82 -22.42
C ILE A 211 4.11 4.84 -23.90
N SER A 212 3.16 4.93 -24.83
CA SER A 212 3.46 4.97 -26.27
C SER A 212 3.66 6.38 -26.84
N GLN A 213 3.46 7.44 -26.05
CA GLN A 213 3.59 8.81 -26.53
C GLN A 213 4.85 9.53 -26.04
N GLU A 214 5.39 9.19 -24.87
CA GLU A 214 6.66 9.76 -24.40
C GLU A 214 7.90 9.17 -25.12
N THR A 215 7.79 7.96 -25.67
CA THR A 215 8.86 7.32 -26.45
C THR A 215 8.99 7.88 -27.87
N ASN A 216 7.99 8.63 -28.37
CA ASN A 216 7.97 9.18 -29.73
C ASN A 216 8.39 10.66 -29.83
N ALA A 217 8.63 11.34 -28.70
CA ALA A 217 8.99 12.77 -28.70
C ALA A 217 10.50 13.05 -28.76
N ASN A 218 11.36 12.03 -28.64
CA ASN A 218 12.82 12.19 -28.57
C ASN A 218 13.57 11.36 -29.63
N GLN A 219 13.14 11.45 -30.90
CA GLN A 219 13.94 10.89 -32.00
C GLN A 219 14.13 11.90 -33.13
N GLY A 220 15.08 12.81 -32.88
CA GLY A 220 15.67 13.69 -33.87
C GLY A 220 17.15 13.93 -33.55
N ASP A 221 18.00 13.40 -34.43
CA ASP A 221 19.43 13.73 -34.65
C ASP A 221 20.54 12.82 -34.08
N GLN A 222 20.98 11.91 -34.97
CA GLN A 222 22.33 11.39 -35.27
C GLN A 222 23.28 10.85 -34.17
N GLY A 223 23.73 9.59 -34.37
CA GLY A 223 25.03 9.12 -33.88
C GLY A 223 25.18 7.61 -33.73
N LEU A 224 25.84 6.98 -34.70
CA LEU A 224 26.16 5.55 -34.81
C LEU A 224 27.12 5.06 -33.68
N ALA A 225 26.73 4.05 -32.88
CA ALA A 225 27.66 3.12 -32.22
C ALA A 225 26.98 1.82 -31.74
N SER A 226 27.75 0.74 -31.79
CA SER A 226 27.45 -0.69 -31.68
C SER A 226 26.71 -1.19 -30.43
N HIS A 227 25.92 -2.25 -30.64
CA HIS A 227 25.37 -3.15 -29.62
C HIS A 227 26.42 -3.69 -28.62
N ALA A 228 26.08 -3.62 -27.33
CA ALA A 228 26.47 -4.61 -26.33
C ALA A 228 25.29 -4.81 -25.35
N LYS A 229 24.67 -5.98 -25.42
CA LYS A 229 23.59 -6.40 -24.51
C LYS A 229 24.25 -6.91 -23.23
N VAL A 230 24.29 -6.08 -22.18
CA VAL A 230 24.74 -6.52 -20.85
C VAL A 230 23.58 -7.29 -20.20
N SER A 231 23.74 -8.60 -20.10
CA SER A 231 22.85 -9.47 -19.34
C SER A 231 23.36 -9.54 -17.90
N SER A 232 22.74 -8.80 -16.97
CA SER A 232 23.01 -9.00 -15.55
C SER A 232 22.32 -10.29 -15.09
N GLN A 233 23.09 -11.34 -14.83
CA GLN A 233 22.59 -12.53 -14.14
C GLN A 233 22.65 -12.30 -12.64
N ALA A 234 21.51 -12.37 -11.95
CA ALA A 234 21.48 -12.50 -10.50
C ALA A 234 21.76 -13.96 -10.13
N SER A 235 22.72 -14.20 -9.24
CA SER A 235 23.03 -15.54 -8.72
C SER A 235 22.75 -15.58 -7.21
N CYS A 236 21.87 -16.49 -6.79
CA CYS A 236 21.57 -16.71 -5.38
C CYS A 236 22.56 -17.72 -4.78
N ARG A 237 23.41 -17.26 -3.86
CA ARG A 237 24.26 -18.15 -3.06
C ARG A 237 23.56 -18.52 -1.75
N HIS A 238 23.58 -19.80 -1.43
CA HIS A 238 23.03 -20.33 -0.18
C HIS A 238 24.17 -20.48 0.81
N ASP A 239 24.31 -19.52 1.72
CA ASP A 239 25.25 -19.61 2.82
C ASP A 239 24.50 -19.91 4.12
N ASN A 240 25.11 -20.75 4.94
CA ASN A 240 24.59 -21.14 6.25
C ASN A 240 25.49 -20.56 7.33
N ILE A 241 24.91 -19.84 8.29
CA ILE A 241 25.63 -19.48 9.51
C ILE A 241 25.28 -20.50 10.59
N VAL A 242 26.32 -21.06 11.22
CA VAL A 242 26.19 -21.96 12.37
C VAL A 242 26.35 -21.15 13.65
N ILE A 243 25.29 -21.05 14.44
CA ILE A 243 25.33 -20.48 15.79
C ILE A 243 25.02 -21.61 16.78
N GLY A 244 26.06 -22.09 17.47
CA GLY A 244 25.94 -23.25 18.35
C GLY A 244 25.59 -24.53 17.56
N LYS A 245 24.48 -25.20 17.91
CA LYS A 245 23.97 -26.40 17.21
C LYS A 245 22.92 -26.09 16.13
N ASN A 246 22.57 -24.82 15.92
CA ASN A 246 21.52 -24.43 14.99
C ASN A 246 22.12 -23.87 13.70
N ILE A 247 21.54 -24.25 12.56
CA ILE A 247 21.87 -23.76 11.23
C ILE A 247 20.79 -22.78 10.81
N ILE A 248 21.18 -21.53 10.54
CA ILE A 248 20.26 -20.48 10.06
C ILE A 248 20.64 -20.15 8.61
N PRO A 249 19.73 -20.32 7.63
CA PRO A 249 19.99 -19.96 6.24
C PRO A 249 19.96 -18.44 6.08
N ILE A 250 20.94 -17.90 5.35
CA ILE A 250 21.00 -16.47 5.01
C ILE A 250 20.98 -16.33 3.50
N PHE A 251 20.09 -15.49 2.99
CA PHE A 251 20.01 -15.14 1.58
C PHE A 251 20.67 -13.78 1.37
N SER A 252 21.77 -13.76 0.62
CA SER A 252 22.46 -12.53 0.25
C SER A 252 22.34 -12.33 -1.26
N PHE A 253 21.85 -11.16 -1.67
CA PHE A 253 21.83 -10.75 -3.08
C PHE A 253 23.12 -9.99 -3.39
N SER A 254 23.81 -10.37 -4.45
CA SER A 254 24.94 -9.62 -5.00
C SER A 254 24.74 -9.44 -6.50
N TYR A 255 25.01 -8.23 -6.96
CA TYR A 255 25.03 -7.88 -8.38
C TYR A 255 26.49 -7.81 -8.81
N GLU A 256 26.91 -8.73 -9.69
CA GLU A 256 28.20 -8.59 -10.40
C GLU A 256 28.01 -7.59 -11.55
N LYS A 257 28.96 -6.66 -11.68
CA LYS A 257 29.01 -5.66 -12.76
C LYS A 257 29.48 -6.26 -14.07
#